data_AF-A0A850SGG4-F1
#
_entry.id   AF-A0A850SGG4-F1
#
_cell.length_a   1.000
_cell.length_b   1.000
_cell.length_c   1.000
_cell.angle_alpha   90.00
_cell.angle_beta   90.00
_cell.angle_gamma   90.00
#
_symmetry.space_group_name_H-M   'P 1'
#
loop_
_entity.id
_entity.type
_entity.pdbx_description
1 polymer ?
#
loop_
_entity_poly.entity_id
_entity_poly.type
_entity_poly.pdbx_seq_one_letter_code
_entity_poly.pdbx_strand_id
1 'polypeptide(L)' 'EGETGPYRDIVLLNAAASLIVADKASTLAEGARLAAQSIDERRAEAALDRLIAVTNESQ' A
#
# COMPACT_ATOMS: atom_id res chain seq x y z
N GLU A 1 -1.87 3.66 -10.45
CA GLU A 1 -0.91 4.64 -10.98
C GLU A 1 -0.51 5.76 -9.99
N GLY A 2 -0.93 5.71 -8.72
CA GLY A 2 -0.42 6.65 -7.71
C GLY A 2 -0.91 8.09 -7.87
N GLU A 3 -1.99 8.34 -8.61
CA GLU A 3 -2.56 9.67 -8.78
C GLU A 3 -2.81 10.37 -7.44
N THR A 4 -2.47 11.65 -7.37
CA THR A 4 -2.68 12.47 -6.17
C THR A 4 -4.14 12.91 -6.04
N GLY A 5 -4.68 12.87 -4.83
CA GLY A 5 -6.02 13.37 -4.54
C GLY A 5 -6.65 12.70 -3.31
N PRO A 6 -7.89 13.06 -2.96
CA PRO A 6 -8.54 12.60 -1.73
C PRO A 6 -8.63 11.08 -1.61
N TYR A 7 -8.79 10.36 -2.73
CA TYR A 7 -8.78 8.90 -2.77
C TYR A 7 -7.42 8.31 -2.38
N ARG A 8 -6.32 8.93 -2.83
CA ARG A 8 -4.98 8.52 -2.43
C ARG A 8 -4.77 8.81 -0.95
N ASP A 9 -5.19 9.97 -0.46
CA ASP A 9 -5.01 10.36 0.94
C ASP A 9 -5.66 9.37 1.92
N ILE A 10 -6.91 8.95 1.64
CA ILE A 10 -7.60 7.97 2.49
C ILE A 10 -6.97 6.58 2.42
N VAL A 11 -6.44 6.17 1.26
CA VAL A 11 -5.70 4.90 1.11
C VAL A 11 -4.40 4.96 1.91
N LEU A 12 -3.63 6.05 1.83
CA LEU A 12 -2.39 6.24 2.58
C LEU A 12 -2.64 6.19 4.09
N LEU A 13 -3.70 6.83 4.57
CA LEU A 13 -4.03 6.84 5.99
C LEU A 13 -4.40 5.44 6.51
N ASN A 14 -5.24 4.69 5.78
CA ASN A 14 -5.60 3.32 6.18
C ASN A 14 -4.40 2.37 6.10
N ALA A 15 -3.58 2.47 5.05
CA ALA A 15 -2.35 1.69 4.93
C ALA A 15 -1.37 2.01 6.05
N ALA A 16 -1.23 3.28 6.45
CA ALA A 16 -0.41 3.69 7.58
C ALA A 16 -0.86 3.01 8.89
N ALA A 17 -2.17 3.00 9.17
CA ALA A 17 -2.70 2.32 10.34
C ALA A 17 -2.39 0.81 10.32
N SER A 18 -2.58 0.15 9.17
CA SER A 18 -2.23 -1.26 8.99
C SER A 18 -0.73 -1.52 9.19
N LEU A 19 0.15 -0.63 8.74
CA LEU A 19 1.59 -0.72 8.94
C LEU A 19 1.99 -0.60 10.42
N ILE A 20 1.29 0.23 11.21
CA ILE A 20 1.49 0.29 12.67
C ILE A 20 1.07 -1.03 13.32
N VAL A 21 -0.11 -1.55 12.97
CA VAL A 21 -0.61 -2.84 13.50
C VAL A 21 0.34 -3.99 13.17
N ALA A 22 1.01 -3.93 12.01
CA ALA A 22 2.00 -4.91 11.57
C ALA A 22 3.43 -4.67 12.13
N ASP A 23 3.61 -3.73 13.06
CA ASP A 23 4.91 -3.35 13.65
C ASP A 23 5.94 -2.91 12.60
N LYS A 24 5.47 -2.21 11.55
CA LYS A 24 6.29 -1.67 10.44
C LYS A 24 6.43 -0.15 10.46
N ALA A 25 5.67 0.54 11.33
CA ALA A 25 5.76 1.97 11.54
C ALA A 25 5.40 2.29 13.00
N SER A 26 6.05 3.30 13.58
CA SER A 26 5.80 3.73 14.97
C SER A 26 4.75 4.84 15.06
N THR A 27 4.45 5.52 13.95
CA THR A 27 3.47 6.62 13.90
C THR A 27 2.68 6.61 12.59
N LEU A 28 1.51 7.27 12.58
CA LEU A 28 0.71 7.41 11.36
C LEU A 28 1.44 8.20 10.27
N ALA A 29 2.22 9.23 10.64
CA ALA A 29 2.99 10.01 9.68
C ALA A 29 4.09 9.16 9.01
N GLU A 30 4.81 8.35 9.79
CA GLU A 30 5.78 7.40 9.26
C GLU A 30 5.13 6.35 8.36
N GLY A 31 4.02 5.75 8.82
CA GLY A 31 3.26 4.77 8.04
C GLY A 31 2.75 5.34 6.72
N ALA A 32 2.25 6.58 6.71
CA ALA A 32 1.77 7.25 5.51
C ALA A 32 2.92 7.50 4.52
N ARG A 33 4.11 7.88 5.01
CA ARG A 33 5.31 8.02 4.17
C ARG A 33 5.72 6.68 3.55
N LEU A 34 5.70 5.59 4.32
CA LEU A 34 6.02 4.25 3.82
C LEU A 34 4.98 3.75 2.80
N ALA A 35 3.70 3.99 3.06
CA ALA A 35 2.62 3.67 2.13
C ALA A 35 2.76 4.46 0.81
N ALA A 36 3.05 5.76 0.90
CA ALA A 36 3.28 6.62 -0.26
C ALA A 36 4.46 6.11 -1.09
N GLN A 37 5.59 5.81 -0.43
CA GLN A 37 6.76 5.24 -1.08
C GLN A 37 6.43 3.92 -1.80
N SER A 38 5.64 3.03 -1.20
CA SER A 38 5.22 1.76 -1.81
C SER A 38 4.37 1.97 -3.08
N ILE A 39 3.50 2.99 -3.09
CA ILE A 39 2.68 3.35 -4.25
C ILE A 39 3.53 4.01 -5.34
N ASP A 40 4.36 4.99 -4.98
CA ASP A 40 5.17 5.77 -5.92
C ASP A 40 6.26 4.92 -6.59
N GLU A 41 6.82 3.95 -5.87
CA GLU A 41 7.79 2.97 -6.40
C GLU A 41 7.12 1.78 -7.12
N ARG A 42 5.80 1.79 -7.31
CA ARG A 42 5.00 0.71 -7.92
C ARG A 42 5.08 -0.65 -7.23
N ARG A 43 5.59 -0.72 -5.99
CA ARG A 43 5.62 -1.96 -5.19
C ARG A 43 4.21 -2.47 -4.86
N ALA A 44 3.28 -1.56 -4.62
CA ALA A 44 1.88 -1.91 -4.38
C ALA A 44 1.22 -2.57 -5.62
N GLU A 45 1.55 -2.09 -6.82
CA GLU A 45 1.09 -2.65 -8.09
C GLU A 45 1.69 -4.04 -8.34
N ALA A 46 3.01 -4.19 -8.14
CA ALA A 46 3.66 -5.50 -8.27
C ALA A 46 3.09 -6.56 -7.31
N ALA A 47 2.69 -6.15 -6.10
CA ALA A 47 2.01 -7.04 -5.15
C ALA A 47 0.60 -7.43 -5.62
N LEU A 48 -0.14 -6.50 -6.23
CA LEU A 48 -1.44 -6.78 -6.84
C LEU A 48 -1.31 -7.73 -8.03
N ASP A 49 -0.34 -7.51 -8.92
CA ASP A 49 -0.07 -8.40 -10.06
C ASP A 49 0.24 -9.82 -9.60
N ARG A 50 1.05 -9.96 -8.55
CA ARG A 50 1.35 -11.27 -7.95
C ARG A 50 0.10 -11.91 -7.36
N LEU A 51 -0.74 -11.15 -6.67
CA LEU A 51 -2.00 -11.65 -6.12
C LEU A 51 -2.90 -12.18 -7.25
N ILE A 52 -3.07 -11.38 -8.31
CA ILE A 52 -3.85 -11.75 -9.50
C ILE A 52 -3.33 -13.05 -10.11
N ALA A 53 -2.02 -13.17 -10.30
CA ALA A 53 -1.40 -14.37 -10.87
C ALA A 53 -1.72 -15.62 -10.02
N VAL A 54 -1.50 -15.55 -8.70
CA VAL A 54 -1.73 -16.67 -7.79
C VAL A 54 -3.22 -17.04 -7.68
N THR A 55 -4.14 -16.07 -7.74
CA THR A 55 -5.58 -16.35 -7.62
C THR A 55 -6.22 -16.81 -8.93
N ASN A 56 -5.61 -16.51 -10.08
CA ASN A 56 -6.10 -16.89 -11.39
C ASN A 56 -5.35 -18.08 -12.00
N GLU A 57 -4.27 -18.56 -11.37
CA GLU A 57 -3.70 -19.87 -11.68
C GLU A 57 -4.77 -20.94 -11.44
N SER A 58 -5.33 -21.47 -12.53
CA SER A 58 -6.18 -22.64 -12.50
C SER A 58 -5.46 -23.76 -11.74
N GLN A 59 -6.08 -24.26 -10.67
CA GLN A 59 -5.69 -25.54 -10.08
C GLN A 59 -5.76 -26.65 -11.13
#